data_AF-A0A950F7N9-F1
#
_entry.id   AF-A0A950F7N9-F1
#
_cell.length_a   1.000
_cell.length_b   1.000
_cell.length_c   1.000
_cell.angle_alpha   90.00
_cell.angle_beta   90.00
_cell.angle_gamma   90.00
#
_symmetry.space_group_name_H-M   'P 1'
#
loop_
_entity.id
_entity.type
_entity.pdbx_description
1 polymer ?
#
loop_
_entity_poly.entity_id
_entity_poly.type
_entity_poly.pdbx_seq_one_letter_code
_entity_poly.pdbx_strand_id
1 'polypeptide(L)'
;MAKKTAAKSPSRPAKTSRRKAKAGEQAPQGAARHSLVIVESPKKAKSINKFLGHRYVVKASMGHVRDLPKRKLGLDVTSGYAPSYEIVPAKKETVGELKREAARADSVYLATDPDREGEAIAWHLQQALELSERRVRRVTFHEITERAVREAFGRAGPINMDLVAAQQARRFLDRFVGYQLSPLLWSKVARNLSAGRVQSVAVRLIVDREREIRAFVSEEYWKITATLSPEGATEPSDRFEAALAEYGGVKFEAHTEADAQKIRDELASARYVVSRIDETEKLDKADPPFKTSTLQQQAAIRLRYSGKRTMKVAQELYEGIDVDGSGPTGLITYMRTDSLRVSEEAVHGVRDLIKASYGEKYLPPKPIRYAAGKNAQEAHEAIRPTDLKLSPEKIKGHLSHDQFRLYQLIYWRFVASQMAPAVFTVTDVAITAGSGLFKAQGKILMFDGHKRIWPPGGKQDDELLPPLSVGQTLDLLDL
;
A
#
# COMPACT_ATOMS: atom_id res chain seq x y z
N MET A 1 -41.96 -23.68 96.14
CA MET A 1 -42.32 -22.25 96.32
C MET A 1 -41.06 -21.51 96.77
N ALA A 2 -40.34 -20.86 95.85
CA ALA A 2 -40.46 -19.45 95.50
C ALA A 2 -39.75 -18.48 96.48
N LYS A 3 -38.57 -18.02 96.04
CA LYS A 3 -37.94 -16.68 96.14
C LYS A 3 -37.86 -15.98 97.51
N LYS A 4 -36.65 -15.53 97.86
CA LYS A 4 -36.18 -14.13 97.70
C LYS A 4 -34.77 -13.96 98.27
N THR A 5 -33.82 -13.50 97.46
CA THR A 5 -32.55 -12.91 97.89
C THR A 5 -32.40 -11.51 97.32
N ALA A 6 -31.86 -10.64 98.16
CA ALA A 6 -31.94 -9.19 98.10
C ALA A 6 -31.02 -8.53 97.07
N ALA A 7 -31.45 -7.34 96.63
CA ALA A 7 -30.84 -6.48 95.64
C ALA A 7 -29.62 -5.70 96.19
N LYS A 8 -28.61 -5.53 95.33
CA LYS A 8 -27.49 -4.58 95.48
C LYS A 8 -27.58 -3.48 94.42
N SER A 9 -27.05 -2.32 94.80
CA SER A 9 -27.11 -0.95 94.27
C SER A 9 -26.84 -0.74 92.76
N PRO A 10 -27.33 0.36 92.15
CA PRO A 10 -27.10 0.66 90.74
C PRO A 10 -25.81 1.47 90.53
N SER A 11 -24.91 0.96 89.68
CA SER A 11 -23.76 1.69 89.13
C SER A 11 -24.14 2.39 87.81
N ARG A 12 -23.76 3.66 87.65
CA ARG A 12 -23.94 4.45 86.41
C ARG A 12 -23.12 3.85 85.27
N PRO A 13 -23.70 3.63 84.07
CA PRO A 13 -22.90 3.35 82.88
C PRO A 13 -22.54 4.64 82.12
N ALA A 14 -21.35 4.62 81.54
CA ALA A 14 -20.73 5.67 80.76
C ALA A 14 -21.54 6.03 79.49
N LYS A 15 -21.46 7.31 79.09
CA LYS A 15 -21.99 7.81 77.81
C LYS A 15 -21.21 7.20 76.63
N THR A 16 -21.76 6.18 76.00
CA THR A 16 -21.34 5.71 74.67
C THR A 16 -22.04 6.52 73.58
N SER A 17 -21.25 7.13 72.69
CA SER A 17 -21.73 7.84 71.50
C SER A 17 -22.29 6.86 70.47
N ARG A 18 -23.59 6.95 70.19
CA ARG A 18 -24.24 6.26 69.07
C ARG A 18 -23.81 6.92 67.76
N ARG A 19 -22.88 6.32 67.02
CA ARG A 19 -22.69 6.59 65.59
C ARG A 19 -23.84 5.92 64.83
N LYS A 20 -24.74 6.73 64.27
CA LYS A 20 -25.82 6.29 63.36
C LYS A 20 -25.20 5.51 62.19
N ALA A 21 -25.66 4.26 62.02
CA ALA A 21 -25.50 3.53 60.77
C ALA A 21 -26.19 4.32 59.65
N LYS A 22 -25.44 4.74 58.64
CA LYS A 22 -26.01 5.31 57.42
C LYS A 22 -26.61 4.16 56.60
N ALA A 23 -27.90 4.33 56.31
CA ALA A 23 -28.67 3.52 55.38
C ALA A 23 -27.98 3.46 54.01
N GLY A 24 -28.22 2.33 53.33
CA GLY A 24 -27.61 1.97 52.06
C GLY A 24 -27.64 3.09 51.04
N GLU A 25 -26.46 3.40 50.52
CA GLU A 25 -26.28 4.21 49.33
C GLU A 25 -26.84 3.40 48.16
N GLN A 26 -28.07 3.77 47.74
CA GLN A 26 -28.64 3.29 46.50
C GLN A 26 -27.65 3.63 45.38
N ALA A 27 -27.22 2.60 44.64
CA ALA A 27 -26.44 2.78 43.43
C ALA A 27 -27.14 3.80 42.52
N PRO A 28 -26.41 4.78 41.93
CA PRO A 28 -27.03 5.75 41.04
C PRO A 28 -27.59 5.01 39.84
N GLN A 29 -28.92 4.90 39.78
CA GLN A 29 -29.65 4.53 38.58
C GLN A 29 -29.45 5.67 37.57
N GLY A 30 -28.77 5.38 36.46
CA GLY A 30 -28.74 6.26 35.28
C GLY A 30 -27.38 6.68 34.73
N ALA A 31 -26.24 6.11 35.17
CA ALA A 31 -24.99 6.30 34.42
C ALA A 31 -25.05 5.44 33.15
N ALA A 32 -25.11 6.07 31.98
CA ALA A 32 -24.99 5.36 30.70
C ALA A 32 -23.74 4.47 30.75
N ARG A 33 -23.84 3.21 30.31
CA ARG A 33 -22.67 2.31 30.25
C ARG A 33 -21.66 2.85 29.23
N HIS A 34 -20.64 3.56 29.70
CA HIS A 34 -19.61 4.16 28.84
C HIS A 34 -18.55 3.11 28.49
N SER A 35 -18.31 2.90 27.20
CA SER A 35 -17.23 2.05 26.71
C SER A 35 -16.04 2.91 26.27
N LEU A 36 -14.82 2.50 26.62
CA LEU A 36 -13.60 3.16 26.17
C LEU A 36 -13.13 2.51 24.86
N VAL A 37 -12.80 3.31 23.85
CA VAL A 37 -12.18 2.86 22.61
C VAL A 37 -10.78 3.45 22.55
N ILE A 38 -9.77 2.61 22.35
CA ILE A 38 -8.37 3.04 22.23
C ILE A 38 -7.88 2.75 20.81
N VAL A 39 -7.35 3.78 20.15
CA VAL A 39 -6.75 3.73 18.80
C VAL A 39 -5.31 4.26 18.83
N GLU A 40 -4.54 4.11 17.76
CA GLU A 40 -3.14 4.56 17.76
C GLU A 40 -2.97 6.07 17.64
N SER A 41 -3.81 6.74 16.85
CA SER A 41 -3.61 8.13 16.47
C SER A 41 -4.83 9.02 16.78
N PRO A 42 -4.60 10.32 17.07
CA PRO A 42 -5.70 11.23 17.39
C PRO A 42 -6.59 11.51 16.17
N LYS A 43 -6.06 11.41 14.95
CA LYS A 43 -6.85 11.59 13.72
C LYS A 43 -7.87 10.47 13.57
N LYS A 44 -7.43 9.22 13.71
CA LYS A 44 -8.27 8.03 13.74
C LYS A 44 -9.31 8.10 14.85
N ALA A 45 -8.95 8.61 16.03
CA ALA A 45 -9.88 8.80 17.14
C ALA A 45 -11.04 9.73 16.77
N LYS A 46 -10.73 10.88 16.13
CA LYS A 46 -11.75 11.84 15.66
C LYS A 46 -12.70 11.21 14.64
N SER A 47 -12.15 10.50 13.65
CA SER A 47 -12.94 9.85 12.60
C SER A 47 -13.88 8.78 13.14
N ILE A 48 -13.42 7.95 14.08
CA ILE A 48 -14.24 6.88 14.68
C ILE A 48 -15.28 7.44 15.65
N ASN A 49 -14.94 8.49 16.41
CA ASN A 49 -15.84 9.12 17.36
C ASN A 49 -17.11 9.66 16.68
N LYS A 50 -16.99 10.14 15.43
CA LYS A 50 -18.12 10.56 14.58
C LYS A 50 -19.16 9.44 14.40
N PHE A 51 -18.73 8.18 14.31
CA PHE A 51 -19.61 7.04 13.98
C PHE A 51 -20.16 6.29 15.20
N LEU A 52 -19.42 6.28 16.32
CA LEU A 52 -19.78 5.49 17.50
C LEU A 52 -20.78 6.20 18.44
N GLY A 53 -20.90 7.53 18.34
CA GLY A 53 -21.82 8.33 19.14
C GLY A 53 -21.44 8.41 20.64
N HIS A 54 -22.32 9.03 21.44
CA HIS A 54 -22.02 9.45 22.83
C HIS A 54 -21.79 8.30 23.84
N ARG A 55 -22.08 7.05 23.48
CA ARG A 55 -21.88 5.88 24.36
C ARG A 55 -20.41 5.43 24.45
N TYR A 56 -19.56 5.92 23.54
CA TYR A 56 -18.16 5.58 23.48
C TYR A 56 -17.30 6.80 23.77
N VAL A 57 -16.25 6.60 24.58
CA VAL A 57 -15.16 7.58 24.75
C VAL A 57 -14.00 7.08 23.91
N VAL A 58 -13.59 7.84 22.89
CA VAL A 58 -12.48 7.46 22.01
C VAL A 58 -11.20 8.20 22.40
N LYS A 59 -10.15 7.45 22.72
CA LYS A 59 -8.82 7.97 23.11
C LYS A 59 -7.73 7.37 22.23
N ALA A 60 -6.59 8.03 22.16
CA ALA A 60 -5.46 7.59 21.35
C ALA A 60 -4.23 7.26 22.20
N SER A 61 -3.57 6.13 21.92
CA SER A 61 -2.36 5.66 22.61
C SER A 61 -1.08 6.37 22.15
N MET A 62 -1.15 7.08 21.02
CA MET A 62 0.00 7.69 20.35
C MET A 62 1.07 6.66 19.94
N GLY A 63 0.62 5.50 19.45
CA GLY A 63 1.45 4.37 19.02
C GLY A 63 1.77 3.38 20.15
N HIS A 64 2.98 2.81 20.10
CA HIS A 64 3.48 1.83 21.08
C HIS A 64 3.65 2.45 22.46
N VAL A 65 3.07 1.80 23.49
CA VAL A 65 3.14 2.26 24.90
C VAL A 65 4.24 1.55 25.71
N ARG A 66 4.69 0.38 25.26
CA ARG A 66 5.74 -0.43 25.87
C ARG A 66 6.77 -0.83 24.82
N ASP A 67 8.02 -0.99 25.23
CA ASP A 67 9.10 -1.53 24.39
C ASP A 67 10.15 -2.23 25.27
N LEU A 68 11.04 -2.98 24.64
CA LEU A 68 12.21 -3.56 25.29
C LEU A 68 13.19 -2.44 25.73
N PRO A 69 13.90 -2.60 26.86
CA PRO A 69 14.86 -1.63 27.37
C PRO A 69 15.86 -1.18 26.30
N LYS A 70 16.20 0.12 26.30
CA LYS A 70 17.11 0.70 25.30
C LYS A 70 18.57 0.23 25.44
N ARG A 71 19.01 -0.04 26.66
CA ARG A 71 20.43 -0.30 26.99
C ARG A 71 20.75 -1.76 27.34
N LYS A 72 19.74 -2.63 27.39
CA LYS A 72 19.90 -4.06 27.72
C LYS A 72 19.27 -4.88 26.60
N LEU A 73 19.69 -6.15 26.47
CA LEU A 73 19.05 -7.07 25.53
C LEU A 73 17.53 -7.15 25.77
N GLY A 74 17.12 -7.20 27.04
CA GLY A 74 15.72 -7.22 27.44
C GLY A 74 15.01 -8.55 27.15
N LEU A 75 15.77 -9.59 26.81
CA LEU A 75 15.29 -10.95 26.55
C LEU A 75 16.09 -11.90 27.43
N ASP A 76 15.40 -12.73 28.19
CA ASP A 76 16.01 -13.80 28.97
C ASP A 76 16.23 -15.04 28.09
N VAL A 77 17.46 -15.22 27.61
CA VAL A 77 17.86 -16.36 26.78
C VAL A 77 17.83 -17.70 27.52
N THR A 78 17.86 -17.70 28.85
CA THR A 78 17.84 -18.93 29.67
C THR A 78 16.42 -19.40 29.96
N SER A 79 15.45 -18.49 29.95
CA SER A 79 14.03 -18.75 30.19
C SER A 79 13.19 -18.54 28.92
N GLY A 80 13.54 -19.27 27.85
CA GLY A 80 12.73 -19.33 26.63
C GLY A 80 12.47 -17.99 25.94
N TYR A 81 13.41 -17.03 26.05
CA TYR A 81 13.33 -15.68 25.46
C TYR A 81 12.30 -14.75 26.11
N ALA A 82 11.97 -14.94 27.39
CA ALA A 82 11.02 -14.10 28.11
C ALA A 82 11.40 -12.60 28.01
N PRO A 83 10.51 -11.71 27.51
CA PRO A 83 10.82 -10.31 27.32
C PRO A 83 10.58 -9.49 28.59
N SER A 84 11.52 -8.61 28.91
CA SER A 84 11.31 -7.51 29.87
C SER A 84 10.87 -6.27 29.11
N TYR A 85 9.58 -5.93 29.19
CA TYR A 85 9.03 -4.73 28.58
C TYR A 85 8.87 -3.60 29.60
N GLU A 86 9.25 -2.39 29.21
CA GLU A 86 9.11 -1.16 30.01
C GLU A 86 8.11 -0.21 29.35
N ILE A 87 7.39 0.58 30.14
CA ILE A 87 6.60 1.70 29.60
C ILE A 87 7.57 2.71 29.00
N VAL A 88 7.33 3.08 27.74
CA VAL A 88 8.13 4.08 27.05
C VAL A 88 8.05 5.39 27.84
N PRO A 89 9.17 6.03 28.23
CA PRO A 89 9.13 7.20 29.12
C PRO A 89 8.21 8.33 28.64
N ALA A 90 8.21 8.59 27.34
CA ALA A 90 7.37 9.60 26.71
C ALA A 90 5.85 9.26 26.70
N LYS A 91 5.46 8.05 27.12
CA LYS A 91 4.07 7.57 27.13
C LYS A 91 3.49 7.39 28.54
N LYS A 92 4.26 7.67 29.59
CA LYS A 92 3.81 7.49 30.99
C LYS A 92 2.53 8.27 31.30
N GLU A 93 2.45 9.52 30.84
CA GLU A 93 1.27 10.37 31.04
C GLU A 93 0.05 9.81 30.29
N THR A 94 0.20 9.47 29.01
CA THR A 94 -0.85 8.85 28.20
C THR A 94 -1.36 7.56 28.82
N VAL A 95 -0.46 6.67 29.28
CA VAL A 95 -0.86 5.43 29.96
C VAL A 95 -1.61 5.73 31.27
N GLY A 96 -1.17 6.74 32.03
CA GLY A 96 -1.87 7.19 33.24
C GLY A 96 -3.29 7.69 32.95
N GLU A 97 -3.47 8.47 31.88
CA GLU A 97 -4.80 8.91 31.42
C GLU A 97 -5.67 7.73 31.00
N LEU A 98 -5.14 6.84 30.15
CA LEU A 98 -5.87 5.66 29.68
C LEU A 98 -6.26 4.72 30.81
N LYS A 99 -5.42 4.55 31.85
CA LYS A 99 -5.78 3.79 33.06
C LYS A 99 -6.98 4.41 33.79
N ARG A 100 -7.00 5.74 33.95
CA ARG A 100 -8.13 6.45 34.59
C ARG A 100 -9.42 6.30 33.80
N GLU A 101 -9.37 6.44 32.49
CA GLU A 101 -10.54 6.25 31.63
C GLU A 101 -11.01 4.79 31.63
N ALA A 102 -10.08 3.84 31.54
CA ALA A 102 -10.41 2.41 31.56
C ALA A 102 -11.01 1.97 32.89
N ALA A 103 -10.66 2.60 34.01
CA ALA A 103 -11.29 2.32 35.31
C ALA A 103 -12.76 2.76 35.37
N ARG A 104 -13.16 3.75 34.55
CA ARG A 104 -14.53 4.29 34.50
C ARG A 104 -15.41 3.59 33.46
N ALA A 105 -14.82 2.87 32.52
CA ALA A 105 -15.53 2.21 31.43
C ALA A 105 -15.95 0.77 31.78
N ASP A 106 -17.10 0.32 31.30
CA ASP A 106 -17.52 -1.08 31.50
C ASP A 106 -16.68 -2.06 30.67
N SER A 107 -16.38 -1.66 29.43
CA SER A 107 -15.60 -2.43 28.46
C SER A 107 -14.59 -1.53 27.75
N VAL A 108 -13.47 -2.12 27.36
CA VAL A 108 -12.38 -1.46 26.62
C VAL A 108 -12.23 -2.12 25.25
N TYR A 109 -12.48 -1.34 24.21
CA TYR A 109 -12.30 -1.73 22.82
C TYR A 109 -10.93 -1.27 22.32
N LEU A 110 -10.14 -2.20 21.80
CA LEU A 110 -8.83 -1.94 21.21
C LEU A 110 -9.00 -1.94 19.69
N ALA A 111 -9.07 -0.73 19.12
CA ALA A 111 -9.36 -0.48 17.72
C ALA A 111 -8.08 -0.13 16.93
N THR A 112 -7.01 -0.88 17.19
CA THR A 112 -5.73 -0.75 16.51
C THR A 112 -5.81 -1.25 15.06
N ASP A 113 -4.83 -0.88 14.24
CA ASP A 113 -4.72 -1.27 12.84
C ASP A 113 -4.79 -2.80 12.66
N PRO A 114 -5.29 -3.28 11.51
CA PRO A 114 -5.53 -4.70 11.27
C PRO A 114 -4.25 -5.42 10.78
N ASP A 115 -3.10 -5.12 11.39
CA ASP A 115 -1.83 -5.81 11.11
C ASP A 115 -1.22 -6.35 12.41
N ARG A 116 -0.15 -7.14 12.29
CA ARG A 116 0.55 -7.71 13.46
C ARG A 116 1.10 -6.64 14.41
N GLU A 117 1.43 -5.44 13.91
CA GLU A 117 1.92 -4.34 14.75
C GLU A 117 0.76 -3.76 15.57
N GLY A 118 -0.40 -3.54 14.95
CA GLY A 118 -1.62 -3.15 15.64
C GLY A 118 -2.07 -4.18 16.68
N GLU A 119 -1.93 -5.47 16.38
CA GLU A 119 -2.23 -6.54 17.34
C GLU A 119 -1.29 -6.52 18.56
N ALA A 120 0.02 -6.33 18.32
CA ALA A 120 0.99 -6.18 19.40
C ALA A 120 0.74 -4.90 20.23
N ILE A 121 0.33 -3.79 19.62
CA ILE A 121 -0.06 -2.57 20.34
C ILE A 121 -1.28 -2.84 21.22
N ALA A 122 -2.30 -3.53 20.71
CA ALA A 122 -3.48 -3.91 21.50
C ALA A 122 -3.06 -4.76 22.71
N TRP A 123 -2.22 -5.77 22.50
CA TRP A 123 -1.71 -6.59 23.61
C TRP A 123 -0.91 -5.75 24.62
N HIS A 124 0.00 -4.89 24.15
CA HIS A 124 0.78 -4.02 25.02
C HIS A 124 -0.10 -3.06 25.83
N LEU A 125 -1.19 -2.55 25.24
CA LEU A 125 -2.17 -1.71 25.92
C LEU A 125 -2.90 -2.50 27.01
N GLN A 126 -3.42 -3.70 26.71
CA GLN A 126 -4.06 -4.55 27.72
C GLN A 126 -3.15 -4.76 28.92
N GLN A 127 -1.89 -5.10 28.67
CA GLN A 127 -0.90 -5.36 29.72
C GLN A 127 -0.50 -4.08 30.48
N ALA A 128 -0.25 -2.97 29.77
CA ALA A 128 0.13 -1.69 30.39
C ALA A 128 -0.98 -1.11 31.26
N LEU A 129 -2.23 -1.35 30.88
CA LEU A 129 -3.42 -0.89 31.57
C LEU A 129 -3.95 -1.88 32.61
N GLU A 130 -3.31 -3.05 32.77
CA GLU A 130 -3.67 -4.12 33.71
C GLU A 130 -5.13 -4.58 33.55
N LEU A 131 -5.57 -4.70 32.29
CA LEU A 131 -6.95 -5.05 31.96
C LEU A 131 -7.15 -6.57 31.88
N SER A 132 -8.21 -7.07 32.51
CA SER A 132 -8.62 -8.46 32.40
C SER A 132 -9.18 -8.76 31.00
N GLU A 133 -8.95 -9.97 30.50
CA GLU A 133 -9.42 -10.41 29.17
C GLU A 133 -10.94 -10.27 29.00
N ARG A 134 -11.70 -10.45 30.08
CA ARG A 134 -13.17 -10.32 30.06
C ARG A 134 -13.64 -8.91 29.71
N ARG A 135 -12.84 -7.88 30.01
CA ARG A 135 -13.16 -6.47 29.78
C ARG A 135 -12.61 -5.94 28.45
N VAL A 136 -11.77 -6.71 27.76
CA VAL A 136 -11.12 -6.28 26.52
C VAL A 136 -11.83 -6.88 25.31
N ARG A 137 -12.00 -6.06 24.28
CA ARG A 137 -12.55 -6.43 22.98
C ARG A 137 -11.67 -5.87 21.87
N ARG A 138 -11.16 -6.72 20.99
CA ARG A 138 -10.38 -6.35 19.81
C ARG A 138 -11.31 -6.02 18.65
N VAL A 139 -11.08 -4.88 17.99
CA VAL A 139 -11.87 -4.42 16.84
C VAL A 139 -10.94 -4.08 15.68
N THR A 140 -11.12 -4.72 14.53
CA THR A 140 -10.34 -4.49 13.31
C THR A 140 -11.24 -4.02 12.18
N PHE A 141 -10.79 -3.03 11.41
CA PHE A 141 -11.43 -2.58 10.18
C PHE A 141 -10.36 -2.20 9.16
N HIS A 142 -10.66 -2.36 7.87
CA HIS A 142 -9.75 -2.10 6.75
C HIS A 142 -10.05 -0.77 6.02
N GLU A 143 -11.08 -0.06 6.45
CA GLU A 143 -11.45 1.29 6.03
C GLU A 143 -12.20 1.99 7.16
N ILE A 144 -12.14 3.31 7.20
CA ILE A 144 -12.77 4.13 8.25
C ILE A 144 -14.02 4.80 7.67
N THR A 145 -15.05 4.00 7.43
CA THR A 145 -16.39 4.40 7.00
C THR A 145 -17.40 4.10 8.10
N GLU A 146 -18.55 4.78 8.10
CA GLU A 146 -19.59 4.53 9.11
C GLU A 146 -20.02 3.05 9.14
N ARG A 147 -20.26 2.48 7.95
CA ARG A 147 -20.65 1.08 7.78
C ARG A 147 -19.59 0.13 8.33
N ALA A 148 -18.34 0.26 7.88
CA ALA A 148 -17.26 -0.63 8.27
C ALA A 148 -16.97 -0.56 9.79
N VAL A 149 -17.01 0.64 10.37
CA VAL A 149 -16.80 0.82 11.82
C VAL A 149 -17.94 0.16 12.61
N ARG A 150 -19.21 0.36 12.23
CA ARG A 150 -20.34 -0.26 12.93
C ARG A 150 -20.31 -1.79 12.83
N GLU A 151 -20.03 -2.33 11.65
CA GLU A 151 -19.89 -3.78 11.44
C GLU A 151 -18.74 -4.37 12.27
N ALA A 152 -17.58 -3.70 12.31
CA ALA A 152 -16.42 -4.15 13.06
C ALA A 152 -16.69 -4.25 14.57
N PHE A 153 -17.44 -3.30 15.14
CA PHE A 153 -17.84 -3.36 16.56
C PHE A 153 -18.82 -4.51 16.84
N GLY A 154 -19.64 -4.89 15.86
CA GLY A 154 -20.51 -6.08 15.96
C GLY A 154 -19.75 -7.41 15.95
N ARG A 155 -18.50 -7.43 15.46
CA ARG A 155 -17.63 -8.62 15.38
C ARG A 155 -16.45 -8.56 16.36
N ALA A 156 -16.54 -7.72 17.40
CA ALA A 156 -15.45 -7.54 18.34
C ALA A 156 -15.09 -8.85 19.06
N GLY A 157 -13.80 -9.19 19.10
CA GLY A 157 -13.31 -10.49 19.56
C GLY A 157 -12.19 -10.40 20.61
N PRO A 158 -11.53 -11.51 20.93
CA PRO A 158 -10.29 -11.50 21.69
C PRO A 158 -9.11 -10.99 20.84
N ILE A 159 -7.99 -10.65 21.49
CA ILE A 159 -6.72 -10.38 20.81
C ILE A 159 -6.22 -11.69 20.18
N ASN A 160 -5.75 -11.62 18.94
CA ASN A 160 -5.12 -12.74 18.25
C ASN A 160 -3.68 -12.91 18.75
N MET A 161 -3.48 -13.89 19.62
CA MET A 161 -2.17 -14.15 20.22
C MET A 161 -1.12 -14.69 19.23
N ASP A 162 -1.52 -15.32 18.12
CA ASP A 162 -0.58 -15.77 17.09
C ASP A 162 0.04 -14.57 16.34
N LEU A 163 -0.77 -13.56 16.06
CA LEU A 163 -0.31 -12.30 15.48
C LEU A 163 0.62 -11.54 16.43
N VAL A 164 0.31 -11.52 17.73
CA VAL A 164 1.20 -10.97 18.76
C VAL A 164 2.51 -11.74 18.79
N ALA A 165 2.47 -13.07 18.84
CA ALA A 165 3.66 -13.92 18.86
C ALA A 165 4.52 -13.72 17.61
N ALA A 166 3.91 -13.58 16.42
CA ALA A 166 4.62 -13.29 15.18
C ALA A 166 5.32 -11.93 15.21
N GLN A 167 4.69 -10.90 15.79
CA GLN A 167 5.30 -9.58 15.96
C GLN A 167 6.45 -9.62 16.98
N GLN A 168 6.25 -10.29 18.12
CA GLN A 168 7.28 -10.44 19.15
C GLN A 168 8.48 -11.23 18.63
N ALA A 169 8.27 -12.35 17.95
CA ALA A 169 9.34 -13.12 17.33
C ALA A 169 10.18 -12.26 16.38
N ARG A 170 9.54 -11.44 15.53
CA ARG A 170 10.24 -10.47 14.68
C ARG A 170 11.04 -9.47 15.52
N ARG A 171 10.43 -8.89 16.57
CA ARG A 171 11.09 -7.91 17.45
C ARG A 171 12.30 -8.50 18.15
N PHE A 172 12.22 -9.76 18.56
CA PHE A 172 13.30 -10.48 19.23
C PHE A 172 14.44 -10.80 18.27
N LEU A 173 14.14 -11.30 17.08
CA LEU A 173 15.15 -11.55 16.04
C LEU A 173 15.92 -10.28 15.68
N ASP A 174 15.22 -9.16 15.48
CA ASP A 174 15.86 -7.88 15.16
C ASP A 174 16.71 -7.37 16.35
N ARG A 175 16.27 -7.62 17.59
CA ARG A 175 17.02 -7.31 18.81
C ARG A 175 18.30 -8.13 18.93
N PHE A 176 18.27 -9.44 18.67
CA PHE A 176 19.45 -10.30 18.71
C PHE A 176 20.50 -9.89 17.69
N VAL A 177 20.09 -9.75 16.43
CA VAL A 177 21.00 -9.35 15.34
C VAL A 177 21.62 -7.99 15.63
N GLY A 178 20.81 -7.01 16.05
CA GLY A 178 21.30 -5.67 16.37
C GLY A 178 22.28 -5.67 17.53
N TYR A 179 21.96 -6.35 18.63
CA TYR A 179 22.77 -6.34 19.86
C TYR A 179 24.08 -7.12 19.70
N GLN A 180 24.07 -8.25 18.98
CA GLN A 180 25.24 -9.09 18.80
C GLN A 180 26.18 -8.58 17.69
N LEU A 181 25.65 -8.11 16.55
CA LEU A 181 26.49 -7.77 15.39
C LEU A 181 26.92 -6.31 15.34
N SER A 182 26.18 -5.36 15.93
CA SER A 182 26.59 -3.94 15.87
C SER A 182 27.95 -3.67 16.54
N PRO A 183 28.28 -4.26 17.71
CA PRO A 183 29.62 -4.10 18.30
C PRO A 183 30.75 -4.59 17.40
N LEU A 184 30.52 -5.68 16.66
CA LEU A 184 31.48 -6.19 15.69
C LEU A 184 31.69 -5.18 14.56
N LEU A 185 30.62 -4.61 13.99
CA LEU A 185 30.72 -3.56 12.97
C LEU A 185 31.47 -2.33 13.46
N TRP A 186 31.28 -1.93 14.73
CA TRP A 186 32.03 -0.81 15.32
C TRP A 186 33.52 -1.09 15.43
N SER A 187 33.89 -2.34 15.73
CA SER A 187 35.29 -2.74 15.84
C SER A 187 36.00 -2.96 14.51
N LYS A 188 35.26 -3.32 13.44
CA LYS A 188 35.84 -3.73 12.14
C LYS A 188 35.60 -2.76 10.99
N VAL A 189 34.61 -1.88 11.07
CA VAL A 189 34.23 -0.99 9.98
C VAL A 189 34.22 0.46 10.44
N ALA A 190 33.24 0.85 11.25
CA ALA A 190 33.14 2.22 11.78
C ALA A 190 32.21 2.28 13.00
N ARG A 191 32.50 3.20 13.93
CA ARG A 191 31.64 3.48 15.08
C ARG A 191 30.24 3.93 14.64
N ASN A 192 29.24 3.65 15.47
CA ASN A 192 27.83 4.04 15.29
C ASN A 192 27.10 3.42 14.08
N LEU A 193 27.64 2.37 13.46
CA LEU A 193 26.91 1.58 12.46
C LEU A 193 25.85 0.68 13.10
N SER A 194 24.75 0.43 12.39
CA SER A 194 23.72 -0.52 12.84
C SER A 194 23.76 -1.81 12.04
N ALA A 195 23.73 -2.94 12.73
CA ALA A 195 23.45 -4.22 12.11
C ALA A 195 21.93 -4.43 12.05
N GLY A 196 21.41 -4.77 10.87
CA GLY A 196 19.99 -5.05 10.68
C GLY A 196 19.78 -6.13 9.65
N ARG A 197 19.07 -7.20 10.03
CA ARG A 197 18.90 -8.42 9.21
C ARG A 197 18.34 -8.13 7.81
N VAL A 198 17.38 -7.21 7.69
CA VAL A 198 16.78 -6.83 6.39
C VAL A 198 17.56 -5.69 5.73
N GLN A 199 18.04 -4.74 6.52
CA GLN A 199 18.80 -3.59 6.01
C GLN A 199 20.10 -4.01 5.32
N SER A 200 20.85 -4.95 5.91
CA SER A 200 22.12 -5.43 5.34
C SER A 200 21.91 -6.11 3.98
N VAL A 201 20.84 -6.87 3.81
CA VAL A 201 20.49 -7.49 2.52
C VAL A 201 20.12 -6.42 1.49
N ALA A 202 19.34 -5.41 1.86
CA ALA A 202 19.01 -4.32 0.95
C ALA A 202 20.25 -3.53 0.51
N VAL A 203 21.18 -3.23 1.44
CA VAL A 203 22.48 -2.61 1.12
C VAL A 203 23.30 -3.51 0.19
N ARG A 204 23.32 -4.82 0.46
CA ARG A 204 24.00 -5.80 -0.40
C ARG A 204 23.47 -5.76 -1.84
N LEU A 205 22.15 -5.73 -2.05
CA LEU A 205 21.59 -5.66 -3.42
C LEU A 205 22.08 -4.43 -4.19
N ILE A 206 22.23 -3.29 -3.53
CA ILE A 206 22.77 -2.06 -4.14
C ILE A 206 24.26 -2.24 -4.46
N VAL A 207 25.04 -2.79 -3.53
CA VAL A 207 26.48 -3.03 -3.71
C VAL A 207 26.74 -4.04 -4.82
N ASP A 208 25.96 -5.12 -4.89
CA ASP A 208 26.10 -6.15 -5.92
C ASP A 208 25.79 -5.57 -7.31
N ARG A 209 24.72 -4.74 -7.45
CA ARG A 209 24.47 -4.00 -8.70
C ARG A 209 25.60 -3.03 -9.06
N GLU A 210 26.16 -2.31 -8.10
CA GLU A 210 27.28 -1.40 -8.35
C GLU A 210 28.54 -2.18 -8.81
N ARG A 211 28.76 -3.38 -8.28
CA ARG A 211 29.84 -4.27 -8.74
C ARG A 211 29.60 -4.76 -10.16
N GLU A 212 28.37 -5.14 -10.50
CA GLU A 212 27.98 -5.49 -11.88
C GLU A 212 28.29 -4.35 -12.85
N ILE A 213 27.91 -3.11 -12.48
CA ILE A 213 28.18 -1.92 -13.31
C ILE A 213 29.68 -1.67 -13.49
N ARG A 214 30.49 -1.82 -12.43
CA ARG A 214 31.94 -1.63 -12.50
C ARG A 214 32.66 -2.72 -13.27
N ALA A 215 32.13 -3.94 -13.25
CA ALA A 215 32.66 -5.08 -14.00
C ALA A 215 32.15 -5.12 -15.45
N PHE A 216 31.21 -4.24 -15.81
CA PHE A 216 30.66 -4.18 -17.15
C PHE A 216 31.74 -3.72 -18.14
N VAL A 217 32.03 -4.57 -19.12
CA VAL A 217 32.90 -4.25 -20.24
C VAL A 217 32.00 -3.83 -21.39
N SER A 218 32.05 -2.56 -21.77
CA SER A 218 31.30 -2.05 -22.92
C SER A 218 31.86 -2.64 -24.20
N GLU A 219 30.98 -3.21 -25.01
CA GLU A 219 31.30 -3.70 -26.36
C GLU A 219 30.69 -2.75 -27.40
N GLU A 220 31.48 -2.41 -28.40
CA GLU A 220 31.01 -1.66 -29.55
C GLU A 220 30.10 -2.53 -30.40
N TYR A 221 28.97 -1.95 -30.82
CA TYR A 221 28.08 -2.58 -31.79
C TYR A 221 27.43 -1.49 -32.64
N TRP A 222 27.13 -1.84 -33.88
CA TRP A 222 26.52 -0.95 -34.86
C TRP A 222 25.15 -1.44 -35.26
N LYS A 223 24.25 -0.50 -35.53
CA LYS A 223 22.93 -0.72 -36.13
C LYS A 223 22.89 0.02 -37.46
N ILE A 224 22.20 -0.56 -38.43
CA ILE A 224 21.91 0.10 -39.71
C ILE A 224 20.39 0.33 -39.74
N THR A 225 19.99 1.57 -40.00
CA THR A 225 18.59 1.99 -39.99
C THR A 225 18.29 2.72 -41.29
N ALA A 226 17.43 2.16 -42.12
CA ALA A 226 16.99 2.80 -43.35
C ALA A 226 15.82 3.74 -43.06
N THR A 227 15.91 4.98 -43.54
CA THR A 227 14.75 5.88 -43.68
C THR A 227 14.14 5.66 -45.06
N LEU A 228 12.88 5.22 -45.09
CA LEU A 228 12.19 4.75 -46.29
C LEU A 228 10.88 5.51 -46.52
N SER A 229 10.43 5.56 -47.76
CA SER A 229 9.07 5.98 -48.14
C SER A 229 8.52 5.12 -49.28
N PRO A 230 7.19 5.05 -49.49
CA PRO A 230 6.63 4.59 -50.75
C PRO A 230 7.32 5.27 -51.94
N GLU A 231 7.57 4.51 -53.02
CA GLU A 231 8.19 5.02 -54.23
C GLU A 231 7.44 6.25 -54.78
N GLY A 232 8.16 7.36 -54.97
CA GLY A 232 7.64 8.64 -55.47
C GLY A 232 6.88 9.48 -54.43
N ALA A 233 6.77 9.04 -53.18
CA ALA A 233 6.13 9.82 -52.13
C ALA A 233 7.02 10.99 -51.66
N THR A 234 6.44 12.18 -51.55
CA THR A 234 7.16 13.40 -51.18
C THR A 234 6.80 13.92 -49.79
N GLU A 235 5.70 13.45 -49.20
CA GLU A 235 5.20 13.96 -47.93
C GLU A 235 6.05 13.44 -46.76
N PRO A 236 6.40 14.29 -45.77
CA PRO A 236 7.14 13.85 -44.59
C PRO A 236 6.43 12.74 -43.79
N SER A 237 5.10 12.67 -43.84
CA SER A 237 4.30 11.64 -43.16
C SER A 237 4.43 10.25 -43.77
N ASP A 238 4.94 10.15 -44.99
CA ASP A 238 5.15 8.87 -45.68
C ASP A 238 6.51 8.25 -45.36
N ARG A 239 7.34 8.95 -44.58
CA ARG A 239 8.66 8.50 -44.18
C ARG A 239 8.59 7.67 -42.90
N PHE A 240 9.33 6.56 -42.87
CA PHE A 240 9.44 5.72 -41.70
C PHE A 240 10.83 5.07 -41.60
N GLU A 241 11.22 4.70 -40.39
CA GLU A 241 12.49 4.01 -40.15
C GLU A 241 12.28 2.48 -40.13
N ALA A 242 13.22 1.76 -40.72
CA ALA A 242 13.32 0.31 -40.64
C ALA A 242 14.73 -0.08 -40.22
N ALA A 243 14.87 -0.95 -39.22
CA ALA A 243 16.17 -1.41 -38.75
C ALA A 243 16.58 -2.72 -39.43
N LEU A 244 17.84 -2.84 -39.85
CA LEU A 244 18.39 -4.08 -40.40
C LEU A 244 18.37 -5.16 -39.32
N ALA A 245 17.63 -6.24 -39.57
CA ALA A 245 17.47 -7.35 -38.64
C ALA A 245 18.37 -8.54 -39.02
N GLU A 246 18.49 -8.81 -40.32
CA GLU A 246 19.26 -9.93 -40.87
C GLU A 246 20.02 -9.49 -42.12
N TYR A 247 21.21 -10.06 -42.34
CA TYR A 247 22.00 -9.87 -43.55
C TYR A 247 22.63 -11.21 -43.95
N GLY A 248 22.47 -11.63 -45.21
CA GLY A 248 22.93 -12.93 -45.69
C GLY A 248 22.18 -14.12 -45.07
N GLY A 249 20.95 -13.91 -44.59
CA GLY A 249 20.11 -14.94 -43.97
C GLY A 249 20.43 -15.25 -42.51
N VAL A 250 21.30 -14.47 -41.87
CA VAL A 250 21.60 -14.56 -40.43
C VAL A 250 21.33 -13.23 -39.74
N LYS A 251 21.11 -13.26 -38.42
CA LYS A 251 20.90 -12.06 -37.60
C LYS A 251 22.07 -11.09 -37.79
N PHE A 252 21.75 -9.82 -38.06
CA PHE A 252 22.74 -8.78 -38.26
C PHE A 252 23.42 -8.42 -36.95
N GLU A 253 24.75 -8.51 -36.92
CA GLU A 253 25.61 -8.11 -35.83
C GLU A 253 26.89 -7.51 -36.43
N ALA A 254 27.22 -6.26 -36.08
CA ALA A 254 28.44 -5.58 -36.51
C ALA A 254 29.13 -5.00 -35.28
N HIS A 255 30.40 -5.37 -35.08
CA HIS A 255 31.19 -5.00 -33.91
C HIS A 255 32.17 -3.86 -34.16
N THR A 256 32.29 -3.41 -35.41
CA THR A 256 33.13 -2.27 -35.80
C THR A 256 32.40 -1.41 -36.82
N GLU A 257 32.77 -0.12 -36.89
CA GLU A 257 32.26 0.80 -37.90
C GLU A 257 32.52 0.27 -39.31
N ALA A 258 33.71 -0.28 -39.57
CA ALA A 258 34.09 -0.78 -40.89
C ALA A 258 33.21 -1.93 -41.38
N ASP A 259 32.82 -2.86 -40.49
CA ASP A 259 31.92 -3.96 -40.83
C ASP A 259 30.52 -3.46 -41.20
N ALA A 260 29.98 -2.53 -40.39
CA ALA A 260 28.70 -1.91 -40.65
C ALA A 260 28.72 -1.08 -41.93
N GLN A 261 29.79 -0.31 -42.14
CA GLN A 261 30.02 0.56 -43.29
C GLN A 261 30.04 -0.23 -44.61
N LYS A 262 30.73 -1.37 -44.64
CA LYS A 262 30.73 -2.26 -45.82
C LYS A 262 29.33 -2.74 -46.18
N ILE A 263 28.57 -3.20 -45.18
CA ILE A 263 27.20 -3.68 -45.39
C ILE A 263 26.28 -2.53 -45.79
N ARG A 264 26.44 -1.35 -45.18
CA ARG A 264 25.69 -0.13 -45.53
C ARG A 264 25.90 0.26 -46.99
N ASP A 265 27.14 0.26 -47.47
CA ASP A 265 27.46 0.67 -48.84
C ASP A 265 26.87 -0.29 -49.88
N GLU A 266 26.85 -1.60 -49.59
CA GLU A 266 26.16 -2.58 -50.43
C GLU A 266 24.64 -2.36 -50.45
N LEU A 267 24.05 -2.03 -49.31
CA LEU A 267 22.61 -1.80 -49.15
C LEU A 267 22.15 -0.42 -49.65
N ALA A 268 23.05 0.55 -49.78
CA ALA A 268 22.73 1.90 -50.25
C ALA A 268 22.27 1.93 -51.72
N SER A 269 22.72 0.96 -52.53
CA SER A 269 22.32 0.82 -53.93
C SER A 269 21.25 -0.25 -54.15
N ALA A 270 20.75 -0.88 -53.08
CA ALA A 270 19.79 -1.95 -53.16
C ALA A 270 18.36 -1.42 -53.43
N ARG A 271 17.54 -2.25 -54.08
CA ARG A 271 16.10 -1.99 -54.21
C ARG A 271 15.39 -2.49 -52.96
N TYR A 272 14.68 -1.60 -52.28
CA TYR A 272 13.90 -1.92 -51.09
C TYR A 272 12.47 -2.32 -51.50
N VAL A 273 12.04 -3.51 -51.06
CA VAL A 273 10.71 -4.05 -51.40
C VAL A 273 10.06 -4.62 -50.14
N VAL A 274 8.80 -4.25 -49.91
CA VAL A 274 7.99 -4.83 -48.85
C VAL A 274 7.74 -6.30 -49.15
N SER A 275 8.33 -7.18 -48.36
CA SER A 275 8.24 -8.64 -48.55
C SER A 275 7.09 -9.27 -47.77
N ARG A 276 6.74 -8.69 -46.62
CA ARG A 276 5.69 -9.20 -45.73
C ARG A 276 5.12 -8.08 -44.87
N ILE A 277 3.81 -8.15 -44.64
CA ILE A 277 3.08 -7.32 -43.68
C ILE A 277 2.25 -8.27 -42.81
N ASP A 278 2.42 -8.19 -41.50
CA ASP A 278 1.58 -8.90 -40.53
C ASP A 278 0.85 -7.90 -39.66
N GLU A 279 -0.48 -7.91 -39.68
CA GLU A 279 -1.31 -7.09 -38.81
C GLU A 279 -1.90 -7.94 -37.68
N THR A 280 -1.74 -7.48 -36.44
CA THR A 280 -2.26 -8.16 -35.26
C THR A 280 -2.95 -7.19 -34.32
N GLU A 281 -4.10 -7.61 -33.78
CA GLU A 281 -4.72 -6.91 -32.68
C GLU A 281 -4.03 -7.29 -31.36
N LYS A 282 -3.54 -6.30 -30.61
CA LYS A 282 -2.94 -6.49 -29.28
C LYS A 282 -3.77 -5.79 -28.21
N LEU A 283 -4.19 -6.57 -27.22
CA LEU A 283 -4.88 -6.08 -26.04
C LEU A 283 -3.88 -5.69 -24.95
N ASP A 284 -3.95 -4.45 -24.50
CA ASP A 284 -3.21 -3.96 -23.33
C ASP A 284 -4.13 -3.87 -22.12
N LYS A 285 -3.88 -4.73 -21.13
CA LYS A 285 -4.71 -4.85 -19.93
C LYS A 285 -4.21 -3.90 -18.85
N ALA A 286 -5.13 -3.32 -18.10
CA ALA A 286 -4.79 -2.51 -16.94
C ALA A 286 -4.03 -3.33 -15.89
N ASP A 287 -3.09 -2.68 -15.21
CA ASP A 287 -2.51 -3.25 -13.99
C ASP A 287 -3.60 -3.43 -12.91
N PRO A 288 -3.42 -4.39 -11.99
CA PRO A 288 -4.29 -4.56 -10.82
C PRO A 288 -4.40 -3.31 -9.93
N PRO A 289 -5.41 -3.25 -9.05
CA PRO A 289 -5.46 -2.31 -7.93
C PRO A 289 -4.16 -2.30 -7.13
N PHE A 290 -3.90 -1.22 -6.39
CA PHE A 290 -2.66 -1.14 -5.64
C PHE A 290 -2.61 -2.10 -4.46
N LYS A 291 -1.50 -2.80 -4.31
CA LYS A 291 -0.96 -3.20 -3.00
C LYS A 291 0.15 -2.23 -2.56
N THR A 292 0.66 -2.36 -1.34
CA THR A 292 1.67 -1.43 -0.78
C THR A 292 2.89 -1.26 -1.68
N SER A 293 3.45 -2.34 -2.20
CA SER A 293 4.67 -2.28 -3.02
C SER A 293 4.44 -1.54 -4.34
N THR A 294 3.35 -1.84 -5.03
CA THR A 294 2.99 -1.22 -6.31
C THR A 294 2.61 0.25 -6.15
N LEU A 295 1.98 0.63 -5.03
CA LEU A 295 1.70 2.03 -4.71
C LEU A 295 3.00 2.81 -4.54
N GLN A 296 3.95 2.27 -3.75
CA GLN A 296 5.24 2.93 -3.53
C GLN A 296 6.03 3.08 -4.83
N GLN A 297 6.07 2.05 -5.68
CA GLN A 297 6.75 2.09 -6.98
C GLN A 297 6.13 3.15 -7.90
N GLN A 298 4.80 3.14 -8.08
CA GLN A 298 4.15 4.10 -8.96
C GLN A 298 4.20 5.53 -8.42
N ALA A 299 4.13 5.73 -7.10
CA ALA A 299 4.33 7.04 -6.49
C ALA A 299 5.77 7.55 -6.68
N ALA A 300 6.78 6.68 -6.65
CA ALA A 300 8.17 7.06 -6.96
C ALA A 300 8.34 7.45 -8.43
N ILE A 301 7.75 6.68 -9.36
CA ILE A 301 7.84 6.92 -10.80
C ILE A 301 7.10 8.21 -11.19
N ARG A 302 5.83 8.34 -10.78
CA ARG A 302 4.91 9.39 -11.27
C ARG A 302 4.88 10.64 -10.40
N LEU A 303 5.11 10.51 -9.10
CA LEU A 303 5.01 11.61 -8.14
C LEU A 303 6.37 12.01 -7.53
N ARG A 304 7.44 11.23 -7.81
CA ARG A 304 8.77 11.39 -7.19
C ARG A 304 8.72 11.31 -5.66
N TYR A 305 7.80 10.52 -5.10
CA TYR A 305 7.71 10.31 -3.66
C TYR A 305 8.61 9.17 -3.21
N SER A 306 9.36 9.40 -2.14
CA SER A 306 10.04 8.31 -1.43
C SER A 306 9.02 7.38 -0.77
N GLY A 307 9.39 6.12 -0.53
CA GLY A 307 8.50 5.17 0.16
C GLY A 307 7.98 5.71 1.50
N LYS A 308 8.83 6.42 2.27
CA LYS A 308 8.43 7.07 3.53
C LYS A 308 7.37 8.16 3.31
N ARG A 309 7.54 9.02 2.30
CA ARG A 309 6.56 10.08 1.98
C ARG A 309 5.23 9.48 1.53
N THR A 310 5.27 8.50 0.63
CA THR A 310 4.07 7.78 0.16
C THR A 310 3.29 7.18 1.31
N MET A 311 3.94 6.46 2.21
CA MET A 311 3.25 5.81 3.34
C MET A 311 2.70 6.82 4.35
N LYS A 312 3.39 7.94 4.58
CA LYS A 312 2.88 9.02 5.44
C LYS A 312 1.57 9.59 4.89
N VAL A 313 1.56 9.95 3.60
CA VAL A 313 0.38 10.54 2.96
C VAL A 313 -0.77 9.52 2.88
N ALA A 314 -0.47 8.26 2.56
CA ALA A 314 -1.47 7.19 2.56
C ALA A 314 -2.09 6.97 3.96
N GLN A 315 -1.30 7.03 5.04
CA GLN A 315 -1.81 6.98 6.41
C GLN A 315 -2.80 8.12 6.66
N GLU A 316 -2.46 9.35 6.24
CA GLU A 316 -3.34 10.51 6.43
C GLU A 316 -4.67 10.37 5.69
N LEU A 317 -4.66 9.78 4.48
CA LEU A 317 -5.84 9.49 3.68
C LEU A 317 -6.70 8.38 4.32
N TYR A 318 -6.07 7.34 4.88
CA TYR A 318 -6.76 6.23 5.56
C TYR A 318 -7.39 6.68 6.89
N GLU A 319 -6.64 7.40 7.74
CA GLU A 319 -7.11 7.84 9.06
C GLU A 319 -8.23 8.88 8.98
N GLY A 320 -8.28 9.61 7.87
CA GLY A 320 -9.43 10.39 7.44
C GLY A 320 -9.16 11.87 7.24
N ILE A 321 -9.90 12.49 6.34
CA ILE A 321 -9.83 13.92 6.01
C ILE A 321 -11.24 14.51 6.08
N ASP A 322 -11.33 15.75 6.56
CA ASP A 322 -12.60 16.48 6.59
C ASP A 322 -12.85 17.12 5.22
N VAL A 323 -13.85 16.62 4.50
CA VAL A 323 -14.14 16.98 3.10
C VAL A 323 -15.41 17.80 2.94
N ASP A 324 -16.25 17.89 3.97
CA ASP A 324 -17.59 18.49 3.89
C ASP A 324 -18.00 19.22 5.17
N GLY A 325 -17.11 19.34 6.16
CA GLY A 325 -17.42 19.93 7.46
C GLY A 325 -18.21 19.00 8.39
N SER A 326 -18.58 17.81 7.92
CA SER A 326 -19.24 16.77 8.73
C SER A 326 -18.22 16.01 9.60
N GLY A 327 -16.92 16.34 9.53
CA GLY A 327 -15.83 15.68 10.25
C GLY A 327 -15.13 14.58 9.43
N PRO A 328 -13.93 14.15 9.86
CA PRO A 328 -13.02 13.38 9.03
C PRO A 328 -13.56 11.98 8.67
N THR A 329 -13.36 11.57 7.42
CA THR A 329 -13.69 10.23 6.90
C THR A 329 -12.49 9.62 6.18
N GLY A 330 -12.30 8.31 6.30
CA GLY A 330 -11.22 7.60 5.60
C GLY A 330 -11.48 7.61 4.10
N LEU A 331 -10.54 8.13 3.30
CA LEU A 331 -10.68 8.25 1.85
C LEU A 331 -10.17 7.00 1.10
N ILE A 332 -9.29 6.22 1.72
CA ILE A 332 -8.75 4.99 1.14
C ILE A 332 -8.83 3.84 2.13
N THR A 333 -8.81 2.61 1.61
CA THR A 333 -8.60 1.39 2.40
C THR A 333 -7.18 1.33 2.98
N TYR A 334 -6.96 0.39 3.90
CA TYR A 334 -5.72 0.25 4.64
C TYR A 334 -4.50 0.05 3.72
N MET A 335 -3.52 0.93 3.83
CA MET A 335 -2.40 1.04 2.90
C MET A 335 -1.27 0.03 3.11
N ARG A 336 -1.32 -0.81 4.16
CA ARG A 336 -0.36 -1.90 4.41
C ARG A 336 -1.02 -3.24 4.10
N THR A 337 -0.98 -3.60 2.84
CA THR A 337 -1.66 -4.76 2.28
C THR A 337 -0.80 -5.36 1.17
N ASP A 338 -0.76 -6.68 1.10
CA ASP A 338 -0.22 -7.47 0.00
C ASP A 338 -1.34 -8.01 -0.92
N SER A 339 -2.60 -7.76 -0.55
CA SER A 339 -3.78 -8.20 -1.28
C SER A 339 -4.08 -7.29 -2.47
N LEU A 340 -4.50 -7.91 -3.58
CA LEU A 340 -5.08 -7.23 -4.74
C LEU A 340 -6.61 -7.38 -4.77
N ARG A 341 -7.19 -8.11 -3.81
CA ARG A 341 -8.62 -8.40 -3.76
C ARG A 341 -9.41 -7.10 -3.59
N VAL A 342 -10.58 -7.05 -4.22
CA VAL A 342 -11.57 -5.98 -4.08
C VAL A 342 -12.88 -6.62 -3.60
N SER A 343 -13.59 -5.96 -2.69
CA SER A 343 -14.92 -6.35 -2.22
C SER A 343 -15.98 -6.26 -3.33
N GLU A 344 -17.02 -7.10 -3.24
CA GLU A 344 -18.12 -7.08 -4.21
C GLU A 344 -18.81 -5.72 -4.32
N GLU A 345 -18.98 -5.03 -3.19
CA GLU A 345 -19.58 -3.69 -3.14
C GLU A 345 -18.74 -2.69 -3.96
N ALA A 346 -17.43 -2.67 -3.76
CA ALA A 346 -16.54 -1.79 -4.51
C ALA A 346 -16.47 -2.15 -5.99
N VAL A 347 -16.54 -3.45 -6.34
CA VAL A 347 -16.65 -3.92 -7.73
C VAL A 347 -17.96 -3.47 -8.37
N HIS A 348 -19.09 -3.52 -7.67
CA HIS A 348 -20.35 -2.99 -8.23
C HIS A 348 -20.28 -1.47 -8.39
N GLY A 349 -19.84 -0.74 -7.37
CA GLY A 349 -19.77 0.72 -7.42
C GLY A 349 -18.86 1.25 -8.53
N VAL A 350 -17.71 0.60 -8.78
CA VAL A 350 -16.81 1.02 -9.87
C VAL A 350 -17.36 0.67 -11.25
N ARG A 351 -18.10 -0.43 -11.39
CA ARG A 351 -18.76 -0.78 -12.65
C ARG A 351 -19.86 0.23 -12.99
N ASP A 352 -20.66 0.63 -12.00
CA ASP A 352 -21.68 1.67 -12.17
C ASP A 352 -21.04 3.00 -12.56
N LEU A 353 -19.95 3.39 -11.90
CA LEU A 353 -19.17 4.58 -12.26
C LEU A 353 -18.66 4.50 -13.71
N ILE A 354 -18.06 3.36 -14.11
CA ILE A 354 -17.50 3.20 -15.46
C ILE A 354 -18.61 3.36 -16.52
N LYS A 355 -19.73 2.66 -16.32
CA LYS A 355 -20.89 2.77 -17.21
C LYS A 355 -21.43 4.19 -17.31
N ALA A 356 -21.56 4.88 -16.18
CA ALA A 356 -22.15 6.22 -16.14
C ALA A 356 -21.21 7.31 -16.67
N SER A 357 -19.91 7.22 -16.38
CA SER A 357 -18.93 8.28 -16.71
C SER A 357 -18.17 8.07 -18.01
N TYR A 358 -18.00 6.82 -18.46
CA TYR A 358 -17.20 6.50 -19.65
C TYR A 358 -18.03 5.79 -20.75
N GLY A 359 -19.12 5.12 -20.37
CA GLY A 359 -20.02 4.41 -21.27
C GLY A 359 -19.75 2.90 -21.37
N GLU A 360 -20.71 2.17 -21.93
CA GLU A 360 -20.72 0.69 -21.98
C GLU A 360 -19.47 0.09 -22.62
N LYS A 361 -18.90 0.73 -23.66
CA LYS A 361 -17.69 0.22 -24.34
C LYS A 361 -16.45 0.14 -23.43
N TYR A 362 -16.41 0.90 -22.33
CA TYR A 362 -15.33 0.85 -21.34
C TYR A 362 -15.59 -0.12 -20.20
N LEU A 363 -16.80 -0.67 -20.09
CA LEU A 363 -17.17 -1.61 -19.05
C LEU A 363 -16.94 -3.05 -19.54
N PRO A 364 -16.05 -3.83 -18.90
CA PRO A 364 -15.91 -5.23 -19.22
C PRO A 364 -17.23 -6.00 -18.98
N PRO A 365 -17.58 -6.97 -19.85
CA PRO A 365 -18.85 -7.71 -19.75
C PRO A 365 -18.96 -8.50 -18.43
N LYS A 366 -17.82 -8.94 -17.88
CA LYS A 366 -17.74 -9.61 -16.57
C LYS A 366 -16.87 -8.80 -15.60
N PRO A 367 -17.15 -8.82 -14.29
CA PRO A 367 -16.29 -8.20 -13.29
C PRO A 367 -14.85 -8.74 -13.34
N ILE A 368 -13.86 -7.85 -13.24
CA ILE A 368 -12.45 -8.24 -13.20
C ILE A 368 -12.08 -8.55 -11.75
N ARG A 369 -11.75 -9.81 -11.48
CA ARG A 369 -11.39 -10.28 -10.14
C ARG A 369 -9.88 -10.48 -10.03
N TYR A 370 -9.31 -9.94 -8.96
CA TYR A 370 -7.91 -10.11 -8.60
C TYR A 370 -7.84 -10.97 -7.33
N ALA A 371 -7.03 -12.03 -7.39
CA ALA A 371 -6.88 -12.96 -6.28
C ALA A 371 -6.05 -12.35 -5.13
N ALA A 372 -6.35 -12.78 -3.91
CA ALA A 372 -5.42 -12.61 -2.79
C ALA A 372 -4.18 -13.48 -3.04
N GLY A 373 -2.99 -13.02 -2.62
CA GLY A 373 -1.77 -13.83 -2.71
C GLY A 373 -1.89 -15.11 -1.89
N LYS A 374 -1.12 -16.16 -2.23
CA LYS A 374 -1.17 -17.49 -1.57
C LYS A 374 -0.95 -17.47 -0.03
N ASN A 375 -0.40 -16.37 0.52
CA ASN A 375 -0.15 -16.16 1.95
C ASN A 375 -0.88 -14.94 2.53
N ALA A 376 -1.76 -14.28 1.76
CA ALA A 376 -2.48 -13.11 2.22
C ALA A 376 -3.54 -13.55 3.24
N GLN A 377 -3.58 -12.90 4.41
CA GLN A 377 -4.70 -13.07 5.33
C GLN A 377 -5.98 -12.68 4.59
N GLU A 378 -6.93 -13.61 4.49
CA GLU A 378 -8.16 -13.49 3.68
C GLU A 378 -9.06 -12.29 4.07
N ALA A 379 -8.68 -11.46 5.03
CA ALA A 379 -9.40 -10.23 5.37
C ALA A 379 -8.93 -8.99 4.58
N HIS A 380 -7.75 -9.01 3.96
CA HIS A 380 -7.16 -7.79 3.40
C HIS A 380 -7.69 -7.45 2.00
N GLU A 381 -7.88 -6.17 1.76
CA GLU A 381 -8.28 -5.60 0.47
C GLU A 381 -7.12 -4.83 -0.17
N ALA A 382 -7.20 -4.62 -1.48
CA ALA A 382 -6.34 -3.67 -2.18
C ALA A 382 -6.52 -2.25 -1.65
N ILE A 383 -5.52 -1.41 -1.90
CA ILE A 383 -5.56 0.03 -1.68
C ILE A 383 -6.42 0.67 -2.78
N ARG A 384 -7.60 1.15 -2.39
CA ARG A 384 -8.59 1.78 -3.28
C ARG A 384 -9.33 2.91 -2.54
N PRO A 385 -10.06 3.79 -3.25
CA PRO A 385 -10.99 4.72 -2.62
C PRO A 385 -12.08 3.99 -1.83
N THR A 386 -12.49 4.55 -0.70
CA THR A 386 -13.61 4.06 0.11
C THR A 386 -14.97 4.44 -0.47
N ASP A 387 -15.06 5.62 -1.11
CA ASP A 387 -16.25 6.12 -1.79
C ASP A 387 -15.87 6.75 -3.14
N LEU A 388 -16.38 6.17 -4.23
CA LEU A 388 -16.14 6.65 -5.59
C LEU A 388 -16.90 7.95 -5.92
N LYS A 389 -17.88 8.36 -5.12
CA LYS A 389 -18.55 9.65 -5.29
C LYS A 389 -17.62 10.81 -4.97
N LEU A 390 -16.59 10.57 -4.15
CA LEU A 390 -15.52 11.51 -3.78
C LEU A 390 -14.41 11.49 -4.84
N SER A 391 -14.73 11.87 -6.08
CA SER A 391 -13.72 11.96 -7.14
C SER A 391 -12.62 12.96 -6.78
N PRO A 392 -11.37 12.76 -7.23
CA PRO A 392 -10.26 13.65 -6.91
C PRO A 392 -10.58 15.13 -7.19
N GLU A 393 -11.25 15.41 -8.29
CA GLU A 393 -11.63 16.75 -8.74
C GLU A 393 -12.60 17.43 -7.75
N LYS A 394 -13.54 16.67 -7.16
CA LYS A 394 -14.53 17.21 -6.21
C LYS A 394 -13.90 17.56 -4.88
N ILE A 395 -12.97 16.73 -4.40
CA ILE A 395 -12.39 16.90 -3.06
C ILE A 395 -11.04 17.63 -3.08
N LYS A 396 -10.56 18.07 -4.25
CA LYS A 396 -9.26 18.74 -4.42
C LYS A 396 -9.04 19.91 -3.45
N GLY A 397 -10.08 20.71 -3.19
CA GLY A 397 -10.01 21.86 -2.27
C GLY A 397 -9.79 21.50 -0.80
N HIS A 398 -10.01 20.23 -0.42
CA HIS A 398 -9.89 19.74 0.96
C HIS A 398 -8.58 18.97 1.21
N LEU A 399 -7.80 18.74 0.16
CA LEU A 399 -6.57 17.95 0.20
C LEU A 399 -5.35 18.86 0.08
N SER A 400 -4.30 18.52 0.84
CA SER A 400 -2.98 19.06 0.51
C SER A 400 -2.53 18.60 -0.88
N HIS A 401 -1.56 19.30 -1.47
CA HIS A 401 -1.03 18.92 -2.79
C HIS A 401 -0.61 17.45 -2.86
N ASP A 402 0.04 16.95 -1.80
CA ASP A 402 0.49 15.57 -1.75
C ASP A 402 -0.64 14.56 -1.60
N GLN A 403 -1.62 14.88 -0.75
CA GLN A 403 -2.81 14.06 -0.54
C GLN A 403 -3.63 13.96 -1.83
N PHE A 404 -3.85 15.07 -2.53
CA PHE A 404 -4.56 15.10 -3.80
C PHE A 404 -3.88 14.21 -4.84
N ARG A 405 -2.57 14.36 -5.03
CA ARG A 405 -1.83 13.59 -6.05
C ARG A 405 -1.82 12.10 -5.74
N LEU A 406 -1.63 11.72 -4.47
CA LEU A 406 -1.64 10.30 -4.11
C LEU A 406 -3.05 9.70 -4.18
N TYR A 407 -4.06 10.43 -3.72
CA TYR A 407 -5.46 9.99 -3.82
C TYR A 407 -5.90 9.84 -5.28
N GLN A 408 -5.57 10.80 -6.14
CA GLN A 408 -5.83 10.73 -7.58
C GLN A 408 -5.17 9.50 -8.21
N LEU A 409 -3.91 9.22 -7.86
CA LEU A 409 -3.21 8.03 -8.32
C LEU A 409 -3.92 6.75 -7.88
N ILE A 410 -4.34 6.65 -6.61
CA ILE A 410 -5.08 5.49 -6.09
C ILE A 410 -6.43 5.34 -6.81
N TYR A 411 -7.15 6.44 -6.99
CA TYR A 411 -8.44 6.49 -7.65
C TYR A 411 -8.34 6.01 -9.11
N TRP A 412 -7.42 6.61 -9.89
CA TRP A 412 -7.24 6.25 -11.29
C TRP A 412 -6.81 4.79 -11.45
N ARG A 413 -5.89 4.28 -10.62
CA ARG A 413 -5.46 2.88 -10.72
C ARG A 413 -6.62 1.93 -10.46
N PHE A 414 -7.42 2.21 -9.43
CA PHE A 414 -8.55 1.36 -9.08
C PHE A 414 -9.61 1.33 -10.19
N VAL A 415 -10.03 2.48 -10.70
CA VAL A 415 -11.01 2.54 -11.80
C VAL A 415 -10.45 1.89 -13.06
N ALA A 416 -9.22 2.21 -13.47
CA ALA A 416 -8.57 1.62 -14.64
C ALA A 416 -8.51 0.08 -14.56
N SER A 417 -8.22 -0.47 -13.37
CA SER A 417 -8.13 -1.92 -13.16
C SER A 417 -9.44 -2.68 -13.42
N GLN A 418 -10.55 -1.96 -13.53
CA GLN A 418 -11.90 -2.49 -13.76
C GLN A 418 -12.47 -2.09 -15.12
N MET A 419 -11.70 -1.37 -15.95
CA MET A 419 -12.08 -0.95 -17.30
C MET A 419 -11.64 -1.97 -18.37
N ALA A 420 -12.22 -1.85 -19.56
CA ALA A 420 -11.82 -2.64 -20.73
C ALA A 420 -10.35 -2.39 -21.14
N PRO A 421 -9.66 -3.39 -21.71
CA PRO A 421 -8.30 -3.22 -22.25
C PRO A 421 -8.24 -2.11 -23.29
N ALA A 422 -7.08 -1.47 -23.42
CA ALA A 422 -6.78 -0.71 -24.63
C ALA A 422 -6.52 -1.69 -25.79
N VAL A 423 -6.94 -1.32 -27.00
CA VAL A 423 -6.79 -2.15 -28.20
C VAL A 423 -5.86 -1.41 -29.16
N PHE A 424 -4.83 -2.12 -29.62
CA PHE A 424 -3.90 -1.63 -30.61
C PHE A 424 -3.92 -2.52 -31.85
N THR A 425 -3.83 -1.91 -33.02
CA THR A 425 -3.36 -2.62 -34.21
C THR A 425 -1.85 -2.47 -34.27
N VAL A 426 -1.14 -3.59 -34.34
CA VAL A 426 0.31 -3.63 -34.55
C VAL A 426 0.60 -4.23 -35.92
N THR A 427 1.31 -3.46 -36.73
CA THR A 427 1.69 -3.82 -38.09
C THR A 427 3.19 -4.06 -38.12
N ASP A 428 3.60 -5.32 -38.28
CA ASP A 428 5.00 -5.69 -38.47
C ASP A 428 5.28 -5.77 -39.98
N VAL A 429 6.29 -5.03 -40.45
CA VAL A 429 6.66 -4.95 -41.86
C VAL A 429 8.07 -5.46 -42.05
N ALA A 430 8.24 -6.42 -42.97
CA ALA A 430 9.54 -6.93 -43.37
C ALA A 430 9.89 -6.46 -44.78
N ILE A 431 11.06 -5.86 -44.94
CA ILE A 431 11.51 -5.23 -46.19
C ILE A 431 12.82 -5.89 -46.62
N THR A 432 12.84 -6.42 -47.84
CA THR A 432 14.03 -7.01 -48.43
C THR A 432 14.79 -5.95 -49.23
N ALA A 433 16.10 -5.90 -49.08
CA ALA A 433 17.00 -5.06 -49.86
C ALA A 433 18.32 -5.82 -50.10
N GLY A 434 18.51 -6.33 -51.32
CA GLY A 434 19.65 -7.21 -51.62
C GLY A 434 19.69 -8.42 -50.67
N SER A 435 20.81 -8.59 -49.96
CA SER A 435 20.98 -9.64 -48.92
C SER A 435 20.42 -9.25 -47.55
N GLY A 436 19.91 -8.03 -47.38
CA GLY A 436 19.40 -7.50 -46.12
C GLY A 436 17.89 -7.70 -45.94
N LEU A 437 17.49 -7.95 -44.69
CA LEU A 437 16.11 -7.94 -44.23
C LEU A 437 15.95 -6.88 -43.15
N PHE A 438 15.20 -5.83 -43.46
CA PHE A 438 14.84 -4.75 -42.56
C PHE A 438 13.48 -5.02 -41.93
N LYS A 439 13.31 -4.56 -40.68
CA LYS A 439 12.04 -4.65 -39.94
C LYS A 439 11.63 -3.27 -39.46
N ALA A 440 10.36 -2.93 -39.70
CA ALA A 440 9.69 -1.78 -39.13
C ALA A 440 8.43 -2.25 -38.39
N GLN A 441 8.03 -1.55 -37.33
CA GLN A 441 6.78 -1.82 -36.62
C GLN A 441 5.97 -0.54 -36.53
N GLY A 442 4.69 -0.65 -36.90
CA GLY A 442 3.70 0.39 -36.70
C GLY A 442 2.76 0.00 -35.56
N LYS A 443 2.29 0.98 -34.79
CA LYS A 443 1.35 0.76 -33.70
C LYS A 443 0.32 1.88 -33.63
N ILE A 444 -0.94 1.52 -33.81
CA ILE A 444 -2.07 2.45 -33.80
C ILE A 444 -3.02 2.11 -32.66
N LEU A 445 -3.37 3.11 -31.85
CA LEU A 445 -4.37 2.97 -30.79
C LEU A 445 -5.79 2.97 -31.38
N MET A 446 -6.43 1.81 -31.40
CA MET A 446 -7.80 1.65 -31.91
C MET A 446 -8.85 1.96 -30.85
N PHE A 447 -8.54 1.65 -29.59
CA PHE A 447 -9.39 1.94 -28.45
C PHE A 447 -8.54 2.21 -27.20
N ASP A 448 -8.76 3.35 -26.55
CA ASP A 448 -7.99 3.80 -25.39
C ASP A 448 -8.30 3.02 -24.09
N GLY A 449 -9.48 2.41 -23.98
CA GLY A 449 -9.84 1.55 -22.85
C GLY A 449 -9.48 2.16 -21.49
N HIS A 450 -8.80 1.38 -20.65
CA HIS A 450 -8.33 1.82 -19.33
C HIS A 450 -7.34 3.01 -19.37
N LYS A 451 -6.65 3.27 -20.48
CA LYS A 451 -5.69 4.38 -20.61
C LYS A 451 -6.37 5.74 -20.56
N ARG A 452 -7.68 5.79 -20.83
CA ARG A 452 -8.49 7.01 -20.73
C ARG A 452 -8.44 7.67 -19.35
N ILE A 453 -8.39 6.87 -18.29
CA ILE A 453 -8.24 7.37 -16.90
C ILE A 453 -6.82 7.21 -16.37
N TRP A 454 -6.05 6.27 -16.91
CA TRP A 454 -4.67 6.00 -16.51
C TRP A 454 -3.69 6.31 -17.64
N PRO A 455 -3.35 7.59 -17.86
CA PRO A 455 -2.46 7.95 -18.95
C PRO A 455 -1.04 7.38 -18.72
N PRO A 456 -0.32 7.04 -19.79
CA PRO A 456 1.05 6.57 -19.70
C PRO A 456 1.95 7.61 -19.03
N GLY A 457 3.01 7.14 -18.36
CA GLY A 457 3.91 7.99 -17.56
C GLY A 457 4.95 8.77 -18.38
N GLY A 458 4.73 8.99 -19.68
CA GLY A 458 5.67 9.58 -20.63
C GLY A 458 5.01 9.88 -21.98
N LYS A 459 5.78 10.39 -22.96
CA LYS A 459 5.31 10.57 -24.33
C LYS A 459 4.89 9.22 -24.91
N GLN A 460 3.70 9.17 -25.50
CA GLN A 460 3.36 8.13 -26.46
C GLN A 460 3.75 8.71 -27.81
N ASP A 461 4.80 8.15 -28.40
CA ASP A 461 5.01 8.30 -29.82
C ASP A 461 4.26 7.12 -30.44
N ASP A 462 3.13 7.40 -31.07
CA ASP A 462 2.51 6.42 -31.96
C ASP A 462 3.46 6.30 -33.15
N GLU A 463 4.11 5.13 -33.28
CA GLU A 463 4.92 4.81 -34.46
C GLU A 463 3.94 4.51 -35.59
N LEU A 464 3.64 5.54 -36.39
CA LEU A 464 2.77 5.41 -37.55
C LEU A 464 3.60 4.95 -38.74
N LEU A 465 3.13 3.89 -39.40
CA LEU A 465 3.61 3.52 -40.73
C LEU A 465 2.64 4.08 -41.78
N PRO A 466 3.13 4.51 -42.95
CA PRO A 466 2.25 4.81 -44.06
C PRO A 466 1.51 3.55 -44.53
N PRO A 467 0.43 3.69 -45.31
CA PRO A 467 -0.18 2.55 -45.98
C PRO A 467 0.84 1.84 -46.89
N LEU A 468 1.03 0.54 -46.66
CA LEU A 468 1.97 -0.30 -47.41
C LEU A 468 1.27 -1.53 -47.98
N SER A 469 1.83 -2.08 -49.07
CA SER A 469 1.37 -3.33 -49.69
C SER A 469 2.51 -4.30 -49.92
N VAL A 470 2.25 -5.59 -49.81
CA VAL A 470 3.26 -6.63 -50.14
C VAL A 470 3.65 -6.51 -51.62
N GLY A 471 4.94 -6.53 -51.90
CA GLY A 471 5.53 -6.32 -53.22
C GLY A 471 5.78 -4.84 -53.58
N GLN A 472 5.37 -3.89 -52.73
CA GLN A 472 5.58 -2.46 -52.98
C GLN A 472 7.07 -2.10 -52.92
N THR A 473 7.52 -1.30 -53.87
CA THR A 473 8.88 -0.73 -53.88
C THR A 473 8.92 0.53 -53.02
N LEU A 474 10.04 0.73 -52.33
CA LEU A 474 10.29 1.86 -51.44
C LEU A 474 11.51 2.65 -51.92
N ASP A 475 11.45 3.97 -51.77
CA ASP A 475 12.60 4.85 -51.93
C ASP A 475 13.44 4.84 -50.65
N LEU A 476 14.76 4.69 -50.82
CA LEU A 476 15.73 4.89 -49.76
C LEU A 476 16.06 6.39 -49.66
N LEU A 477 15.71 7.01 -48.54
CA LEU A 477 15.96 8.44 -48.29
C LEU A 477 17.26 8.66 -47.54
N ASP A 478 17.59 7.78 -46.59
CA ASP A 478 18.81 7.80 -45.77
C ASP A 478 19.09 6.39 -45.20
N LEU A 479 20.34 6.08 -44.86
CA LEU A 479 20.74 4.74 -44.38
C LEU A 479 21.82 4.74 -43.29
#